data_AF-A0A8S9KQP9-F1
#
_entry.id   AF-A0A8S9KQP9-F1
#
_cell.length_a   1.000
_cell.length_b   1.000
_cell.length_c   1.000
_cell.angle_alpha   90.00
_cell.angle_beta   90.00
_cell.angle_gamma   90.00
#
_symmetry.space_group_name_H-M   'P 1'
#
loop_
_entity.id
_entity.type
_entity.pdbx_description
1 polymer ?
#
loop_
_entity_poly.entity_id
_entity_poly.type
_entity_poly.pdbx_seq_one_letter_code
_entity_poly.pdbx_strand_id
1 'polypeptide(L)'
;MILLLSAASSTHQGENFSYVFHIWKFIMRFILLQVVNDLLNPVGQNLRIREDEQGAFIEGIKEEVVLSPAHALSLIAAGEEHRHIGSTSFNLLSSRSHTMFTLTIESSPLGGNNEGEAVHLSQLNLIDLAGSESSKAATSGLRRKEGSYINKSLLTLGTVSSWLPLF
;
A
#
# COMPACT_ATOMS: atom_id res chain seq x y z
N MET A 1 -2.20 -24.18 6.68
CA MET A 1 -3.63 -24.01 6.33
C MET A 1 -3.75 -22.65 5.67
N ILE A 2 -3.65 -22.67 4.34
CA ILE A 2 -3.60 -21.51 3.46
C ILE A 2 -5.02 -20.94 3.36
N LEU A 3 -5.13 -19.61 3.29
CA LEU A 3 -6.39 -18.94 3.03
C LEU A 3 -7.10 -19.48 1.80
N LEU A 4 -8.29 -20.04 1.99
CA LEU A 4 -9.34 -19.97 0.99
C LEU A 4 -10.08 -18.65 1.23
N LEU A 5 -9.69 -17.60 0.49
CA LEU A 5 -10.65 -16.55 0.20
C LEU A 5 -11.72 -17.18 -0.70
N SER A 6 -12.98 -17.00 -0.31
CA SER A 6 -14.16 -17.56 -0.97
C SER A 6 -14.04 -17.55 -2.49
N ALA A 7 -14.47 -18.64 -3.13
CA ALA A 7 -14.59 -18.71 -4.58
C ALA A 7 -15.40 -17.50 -5.08
N ALA A 8 -14.76 -16.56 -5.77
CA ALA A 8 -15.49 -15.57 -6.54
C ALA A 8 -15.90 -16.27 -7.83
N SER A 9 -17.21 -16.46 -7.99
CA SER A 9 -17.77 -16.97 -9.24
C SER A 9 -17.97 -15.80 -10.20
N SER A 10 -17.24 -15.80 -11.31
CA SER A 10 -17.46 -14.85 -12.40
C SER A 10 -18.00 -15.60 -13.61
N THR A 11 -19.15 -15.17 -14.12
CA THR A 11 -19.71 -15.69 -15.36
C THR A 11 -19.13 -14.92 -16.54
N HIS A 12 -18.33 -15.58 -17.37
CA HIS A 12 -17.89 -15.05 -18.65
C HIS A 12 -18.25 -16.06 -19.74
N GLN A 13 -19.02 -15.65 -20.74
CA GLN A 13 -19.51 -16.51 -21.84
C GLN A 13 -20.35 -17.73 -21.40
N GLY A 14 -21.09 -17.64 -20.29
CA GLY A 14 -21.99 -18.72 -19.85
C GLY A 14 -21.30 -19.87 -19.11
N GLU A 15 -19.98 -19.83 -18.93
CA GLU A 15 -19.24 -20.74 -18.07
C GLU A 15 -19.03 -20.12 -16.68
N ASN A 16 -19.24 -20.93 -15.65
CA ASN A 16 -18.97 -20.55 -14.25
C ASN A 16 -17.49 -20.77 -13.95
N PHE A 17 -16.69 -19.72 -13.99
CA PHE A 17 -15.32 -19.77 -13.48
C PHE A 17 -15.33 -19.49 -11.99
N SER A 18 -14.73 -20.40 -11.22
CA SER A 18 -14.47 -20.21 -9.79
C SER A 18 -12.98 -19.98 -9.60
N TYR A 19 -12.60 -18.96 -8.84
CA TYR A 19 -11.18 -18.66 -8.54
C TYR A 19 -10.90 -18.85 -7.06
N VAL A 20 -9.73 -19.40 -6.72
CA VAL A 20 -9.17 -19.33 -5.37
C VAL A 20 -8.20 -18.17 -5.33
N PHE A 21 -8.32 -17.33 -4.30
CA PHE A 21 -7.40 -16.23 -4.05
C PHE A 21 -6.50 -16.56 -2.85
N HIS A 22 -5.21 -16.36 -3.04
CA HIS A 22 -4.23 -16.41 -1.97
C HIS A 22 -3.65 -15.02 -1.78
N ILE A 23 -3.74 -14.48 -0.56
CA ILE A 23 -2.95 -13.32 -0.18
C ILE A 23 -1.71 -13.86 0.50
N TRP A 24 -0.54 -13.45 0.04
CA TRP A 24 0.72 -14.09 0.34
C TRP A 24 1.77 -13.05 0.73
N LYS A 25 1.52 -11.76 0.43
CA LYS A 25 2.41 -10.66 0.77
C LYS A 25 1.62 -9.40 1.09
N PHE A 26 1.88 -8.86 2.28
CA PHE A 26 1.37 -7.60 2.78
C PHE A 26 2.53 -6.70 3.19
N ILE A 27 2.48 -5.46 2.72
CA ILE A 27 3.44 -4.40 3.04
C ILE A 27 2.64 -3.19 3.50
N MET A 28 3.03 -2.57 4.61
CA MET A 28 2.46 -1.32 5.07
C MET A 28 3.57 -0.31 5.35
N ARG A 29 3.47 0.85 4.71
CA ARG A 29 4.49 1.90 4.78
C ARG A 29 3.88 3.27 5.03
N PHE A 30 4.65 4.08 5.73
CA PHE A 30 4.34 5.46 6.06
C PHE A 30 5.37 6.38 5.41
N ILE A 31 4.90 7.43 4.73
CA ILE A 31 5.76 8.39 4.05
C ILE A 31 5.53 9.77 4.66
N LEU A 32 6.55 10.28 5.35
CA LEU A 32 6.57 11.62 5.91
C LEU A 32 7.82 12.35 5.38
N LEU A 33 7.65 13.55 4.80
CA LEU A 33 8.77 14.38 4.34
C LEU A 33 9.76 13.64 3.40
N GLN A 34 9.23 12.76 2.53
CA GLN A 34 10.02 11.88 1.64
C GLN A 34 10.85 10.78 2.33
N VAL A 35 10.65 10.59 3.63
CA VAL A 35 11.23 9.48 4.39
C VAL A 35 10.21 8.34 4.41
N VAL A 36 10.64 7.14 4.04
CA VAL A 36 9.82 5.92 4.12
C VAL A 36 10.11 5.23 5.44
N ASN A 37 9.06 4.96 6.21
CA ASN A 37 9.12 4.13 7.40
C ASN A 37 8.20 2.92 7.23
N ASP A 38 8.64 1.78 7.75
CA ASP A 38 7.87 0.55 7.82
C ASP A 38 6.95 0.59 9.05
N LEU A 39 5.65 0.42 8.84
CA LEU A 39 4.68 0.39 9.94
C LEU A 39 4.52 -1.01 10.56
N LEU A 40 5.07 -2.06 9.94
CA LEU A 40 5.09 -3.43 10.45
C LEU A 40 6.40 -3.79 11.14
N ASN A 41 7.43 -2.95 10.97
CA ASN A 41 8.71 -3.04 11.64
C ASN A 41 9.12 -1.68 12.22
N PRO A 42 8.93 -1.45 13.54
CA PRO A 42 9.29 -0.20 14.20
C PRO A 42 10.78 0.22 14.07
N VAL A 43 11.66 -0.74 13.77
CA VAL A 43 13.10 -0.52 13.54
C VAL A 43 13.38 -0.06 12.09
N GLY A 44 12.47 -0.37 11.16
CA GLY A 44 12.57 -0.05 9.74
C GLY A 44 12.26 1.41 9.45
N GLN A 45 13.18 2.31 9.83
CA GLN A 45 13.04 3.76 9.58
C GLN A 45 13.97 4.21 8.45
N ASN A 46 13.53 5.24 7.71
CA ASN A 46 14.29 5.86 6.62
C ASN A 46 14.79 4.84 5.58
N LEU A 47 13.88 3.97 5.15
CA LEU A 47 14.14 2.96 4.15
C LEU A 47 14.44 3.58 2.79
N ARG A 48 15.36 2.97 2.05
CA ARG A 48 15.81 3.46 0.75
C ARG A 48 14.98 2.87 -0.37
N ILE A 49 14.61 3.72 -1.32
CA ILE A 49 14.03 3.30 -2.59
C ILE A 49 15.19 2.91 -3.52
N ARG A 50 15.10 1.74 -4.14
CA ARG A 50 16.02 1.20 -5.14
C ARG A 50 15.26 0.85 -6.40
N GLU A 51 15.99 0.61 -7.49
CA GLU A 51 15.42 0.21 -8.78
C GLU A 51 16.13 -1.05 -9.29
N ASP A 52 15.37 -1.98 -9.87
CA ASP A 52 15.83 -3.15 -10.60
C ASP A 52 15.13 -3.26 -11.97
N GLU A 53 15.26 -4.41 -12.63
CA GLU A 53 14.63 -4.67 -13.93
C GLU A 53 13.09 -4.70 -13.87
N GLN A 54 12.50 -4.93 -12.68
CA GLN A 54 11.06 -5.01 -12.44
C GLN A 54 10.47 -3.67 -11.97
N GLY A 55 11.32 -2.73 -11.56
CA GLY A 55 10.97 -1.35 -11.25
C GLY A 55 11.49 -0.88 -9.89
N ALA A 56 10.85 0.15 -9.33
CA ALA A 56 11.23 0.69 -8.03
C ALA A 56 10.72 -0.18 -6.88
N PHE A 57 11.60 -0.50 -5.92
CA PHE A 57 11.28 -1.24 -4.70
C PHE A 57 11.90 -0.57 -3.47
N ILE A 58 11.48 -1.00 -2.28
CA ILE A 58 11.98 -0.46 -1.01
C ILE A 58 12.84 -1.52 -0.34
N GLU A 59 14.12 -1.22 -0.16
CA GLU A 59 15.05 -2.14 0.49
C GLU A 59 14.78 -2.22 1.99
N GLY A 60 14.72 -3.44 2.52
CA GLY A 60 14.56 -3.69 3.96
C GLY A 60 13.14 -3.51 4.49
N ILE A 61 12.14 -3.33 3.60
CA ILE A 61 10.72 -3.32 3.99
C ILE A 61 10.29 -4.72 4.42
N LYS A 62 9.54 -4.81 5.51
CA LYS A 62 8.97 -6.06 5.99
C LYS A 62 7.81 -6.49 5.10
N GLU A 63 7.79 -7.78 4.80
CA GLU A 63 6.73 -8.44 4.06
C GLU A 63 6.09 -9.48 4.97
N GLU A 64 4.78 -9.42 5.14
CA GLU A 64 4.03 -10.35 5.97
C GLU A 64 3.15 -11.26 5.13
N VAL A 65 3.14 -12.56 5.47
CA VAL A 65 2.23 -13.52 4.85
C VAL A 65 0.87 -13.40 5.50
N VAL A 66 -0.15 -13.08 4.71
CA VAL A 66 -1.51 -12.93 5.20
C VAL A 66 -2.21 -14.29 5.20
N LEU A 67 -2.94 -14.57 6.28
CA LEU A 67 -3.60 -15.86 6.51
C LEU A 67 -5.11 -15.72 6.73
N SER A 68 -5.64 -14.50 6.70
CA SER A 68 -7.07 -14.19 6.56
C SER A 68 -7.29 -12.72 6.26
N PRO A 69 -8.46 -12.32 5.73
CA PRO A 69 -8.88 -10.94 5.77
C PRO A 69 -8.78 -10.36 7.18
N ALA A 70 -9.14 -11.12 8.21
CA ALA A 70 -8.97 -10.71 9.61
C ALA A 70 -7.49 -10.51 10.00
N HIS A 71 -6.58 -11.37 9.54
CA HIS A 71 -5.14 -11.19 9.74
C HIS A 71 -4.65 -9.91 9.04
N ALA A 72 -5.05 -9.66 7.78
CA ALA A 72 -4.71 -8.42 7.09
C ALA A 72 -5.21 -7.18 7.85
N LEU A 73 -6.46 -7.20 8.33
CA LEU A 73 -7.02 -6.13 9.14
C LEU A 73 -6.27 -5.94 10.46
N SER A 74 -5.82 -7.01 11.11
CA SER A 74 -4.99 -6.90 12.31
C SER A 74 -3.61 -6.30 12.04
N LEU A 75 -2.99 -6.59 10.89
CA LEU A 75 -1.72 -5.98 10.48
C LEU A 75 -1.91 -4.48 10.19
N ILE A 76 -3.03 -4.11 9.55
CA ILE A 76 -3.41 -2.70 9.35
C ILE A 76 -3.55 -2.00 10.71
N ALA A 77 -4.32 -2.59 11.64
CA ALA A 77 -4.52 -2.02 12.97
C ALA A 77 -3.21 -1.86 13.75
N ALA A 78 -2.33 -2.86 13.71
CA ALA A 78 -1.02 -2.80 14.36
C ALA A 78 -0.13 -1.71 13.77
N GLY A 79 -0.10 -1.55 12.45
CA GLY A 79 0.68 -0.48 11.82
C GLY A 79 0.11 0.91 12.08
N GLU A 80 -1.22 1.05 12.16
CA GLU A 80 -1.87 2.29 12.59
C GLU A 80 -1.52 2.64 14.04
N GLU A 81 -1.43 1.66 14.92
CA GLU A 81 -0.96 1.86 16.30
C GLU A 81 0.50 2.34 16.33
N HIS A 82 1.40 1.73 15.55
CA HIS A 82 2.79 2.21 15.42
C HIS A 82 2.87 3.63 14.86
N ARG A 83 2.00 3.96 13.90
CA ARG A 83 1.85 5.33 13.38
C ARG A 83 1.46 6.28 14.51
N HIS A 84 0.52 5.91 15.37
CA HIS A 84 0.10 6.70 16.53
C HIS A 84 1.20 6.84 17.60
N ILE A 85 1.94 5.78 17.93
CA ILE A 85 2.99 5.80 18.96
C ILE A 85 4.20 6.63 18.50
N GLY A 86 4.61 6.53 17.24
CA GLY A 86 5.63 7.43 16.67
C GLY A 86 5.21 8.91 16.66
N SER A 87 3.91 9.17 16.82
CA SER A 87 3.32 10.51 16.79
C SER A 87 3.25 11.20 18.15
N THR A 88 3.65 10.58 19.28
CA THR A 88 3.48 11.21 20.61
C THR A 88 4.38 12.42 20.87
N SER A 89 5.38 12.69 20.01
CA SER A 89 6.10 13.98 19.98
C SER A 89 5.61 14.94 18.88
N PHE A 90 4.59 14.54 18.12
CA PHE A 90 4.24 15.06 16.79
C PHE A 90 2.72 14.97 16.48
N ASN A 91 1.87 15.17 17.51
CA ASN A 91 0.40 14.98 17.52
C ASN A 91 -0.43 15.76 16.46
N LEU A 92 0.18 16.43 15.48
CA LEU A 92 -0.46 17.25 14.44
C LEU A 92 -0.17 16.76 13.00
N LEU A 93 0.36 15.54 12.82
CA LEU A 93 0.93 15.04 11.56
C LEU A 93 0.13 13.98 10.79
N SER A 94 -0.89 13.34 11.36
CA SER A 94 -1.61 12.28 10.62
C SER A 94 -2.28 12.80 9.35
N SER A 95 -2.67 14.07 9.32
CA SER A 95 -3.19 14.75 8.12
C SER A 95 -2.11 15.12 7.09
N ARG A 96 -0.83 14.96 7.42
CA ARG A 96 0.33 15.49 6.68
C ARG A 96 1.30 14.43 6.17
N SER A 97 0.93 13.18 6.35
CA SER A 97 1.68 12.00 5.91
C SER A 97 0.84 11.18 4.95
N HIS A 98 1.51 10.51 4.02
CA HIS A 98 0.85 9.51 3.17
C HIS A 98 1.06 8.13 3.78
N THR A 99 0.04 7.29 3.75
CA THR A 99 0.13 5.87 4.15
C THR A 99 -0.19 5.01 2.94
N MET A 100 0.60 3.97 2.70
CA MET A 100 0.35 3.03 1.61
C MET A 100 0.39 1.60 2.12
N PHE A 101 -0.62 0.84 1.73
CA PHE A 101 -0.74 -0.59 1.94
C PHE A 101 -0.67 -1.27 0.58
N THR A 102 0.19 -2.27 0.45
CA THR A 102 0.29 -3.08 -0.76
C THR A 102 -0.03 -4.52 -0.41
N LEU A 103 -1.08 -5.05 -1.03
CA LEU A 103 -1.46 -6.45 -1.01
C LEU A 103 -1.08 -7.08 -2.34
N THR A 104 -0.28 -8.14 -2.31
CA THR A 104 -0.08 -8.99 -3.49
C THR A 104 -1.01 -10.20 -3.37
N ILE A 105 -1.81 -10.42 -4.40
CA ILE A 105 -2.88 -11.40 -4.46
C ILE A 105 -2.58 -12.35 -5.62
N GLU A 106 -2.47 -13.63 -5.30
CA GLU A 106 -2.42 -14.73 -6.24
C GLU A 106 -3.84 -15.18 -6.50
N SER A 107 -4.15 -15.52 -7.74
CA SER A 107 -5.40 -16.19 -8.06
C SER A 107 -5.17 -17.33 -9.04
N SER A 108 -5.80 -18.46 -8.77
CA SER A 108 -5.77 -19.65 -9.61
C SER A 108 -7.19 -20.19 -9.83
N PRO A 109 -7.51 -20.73 -11.01
CA PRO A 109 -8.81 -21.35 -11.27
C PRO A 109 -9.08 -22.58 -10.39
N LEU A 110 -10.33 -22.75 -10.00
CA LEU A 110 -10.83 -23.82 -9.13
C LEU A 110 -11.46 -24.94 -9.98
N GLY A 111 -10.74 -26.06 -10.12
CA GLY A 111 -11.28 -27.33 -10.62
C GLY A 111 -11.02 -27.66 -12.09
N GLY A 112 -10.26 -28.75 -12.30
CA GLY A 112 -10.13 -29.49 -13.56
C GLY A 112 -8.69 -29.58 -14.08
N ASN A 113 -8.01 -30.72 -13.87
CA ASN A 113 -6.68 -31.05 -14.42
C ASN A 113 -5.82 -29.81 -14.77
N ASN A 114 -5.48 -29.02 -13.76
CA ASN A 114 -4.83 -27.71 -13.86
C ASN A 114 -3.34 -27.79 -14.28
N GLU A 115 -2.94 -28.78 -15.08
CA GLU A 115 -1.60 -28.83 -15.66
C GLU A 115 -1.50 -27.79 -16.77
N GLY A 116 -1.02 -26.59 -16.42
CA GLY A 116 -0.67 -25.54 -17.38
C GLY A 116 -1.51 -24.26 -17.32
N GLU A 117 -2.49 -24.15 -16.41
CA GLU A 117 -3.25 -22.92 -16.23
C GLU A 117 -2.43 -21.86 -15.49
N ALA A 118 -2.41 -20.64 -16.03
CA ALA A 118 -1.55 -19.58 -15.53
C ALA A 118 -2.04 -19.05 -14.18
N VAL A 119 -1.14 -19.06 -13.19
CA VAL A 119 -1.31 -18.31 -11.95
C VAL A 119 -1.33 -16.82 -12.26
N HIS A 120 -2.37 -16.12 -11.82
CA HIS A 120 -2.46 -14.67 -11.96
C HIS A 120 -1.98 -13.99 -10.68
N LEU A 121 -0.99 -13.10 -10.83
CA LEU A 121 -0.50 -12.24 -9.76
C LEU A 121 -1.06 -10.84 -9.96
N SER A 122 -1.70 -10.30 -8.93
CA SER A 122 -2.27 -8.96 -8.91
C SER A 122 -1.79 -8.20 -7.68
N GLN A 123 -1.75 -6.88 -7.78
CA GLN A 123 -1.38 -6.01 -6.66
C GLN A 123 -2.48 -5.00 -6.40
N LEU A 124 -2.97 -4.96 -5.17
CA LEU A 124 -3.87 -3.94 -4.67
C LEU A 124 -3.09 -2.96 -3.80
N ASN A 125 -3.02 -1.71 -4.24
CA ASN A 125 -2.42 -0.62 -3.48
C ASN A 125 -3.54 0.27 -2.91
N LEU A 126 -3.65 0.32 -1.59
CA LEU A 126 -4.53 1.25 -0.88
C LEU A 126 -3.67 2.39 -0.35
N ILE A 127 -3.98 3.61 -0.80
CA ILE A 127 -3.16 4.78 -0.49
C ILE A 127 -4.06 5.80 0.21
N ASP A 128 -3.71 6.15 1.44
CA ASP A 128 -4.26 7.28 2.19
C ASP A 128 -3.32 8.47 2.00
N LEU A 129 -3.82 9.54 1.37
CA LEU A 129 -3.02 10.71 1.04
C LEU A 129 -3.22 11.83 2.05
N ALA A 130 -2.13 12.53 2.36
CA ALA A 130 -2.15 13.75 3.14
C ALA A 130 -3.05 14.84 2.53
N GLY A 131 -3.54 15.74 3.39
CA GLY A 131 -4.31 16.91 2.99
C GLY A 131 -3.52 17.88 2.12
N SER A 132 -4.20 18.55 1.20
CA SER A 132 -3.62 19.54 0.27
C SER A 132 -3.63 20.97 0.83
N GLU A 133 -3.39 21.15 2.14
CA GLU A 133 -3.48 22.49 2.73
C GLU A 133 -2.44 23.48 2.17
N SER A 134 -2.82 24.76 2.16
CA SER A 134 -1.97 25.84 1.68
C SER A 134 -0.74 26.02 2.59
N SER A 135 0.44 25.82 2.01
CA SER A 135 1.73 26.05 2.68
C SER A 135 1.96 27.52 3.08
N LYS A 136 1.17 28.46 2.53
CA LYS A 136 1.22 29.90 2.87
C LYS A 136 0.60 30.20 4.24
N ALA A 137 -0.27 29.34 4.76
CA ALA A 137 -0.89 29.50 6.07
C ALA A 137 0.03 29.07 7.24
N ALA A 138 1.19 28.46 6.95
CA ALA A 138 2.13 27.99 7.95
C ALA A 138 3.07 29.12 8.42
N THR A 139 3.02 29.43 9.72
CA THR A 139 3.82 30.49 10.35
C THR A 139 5.25 30.05 10.72
N SER A 140 5.56 28.75 10.71
CA SER A 140 6.90 28.23 11.02
C SER A 140 7.62 27.66 9.79
N GLY A 141 8.95 27.83 9.74
CA GLY A 141 9.78 27.36 8.63
C GLY A 141 9.70 25.85 8.39
N LEU A 142 9.62 25.05 9.45
CA LEU A 142 9.44 23.59 9.37
C LEU A 142 8.08 23.22 8.76
N ARG A 143 6.98 23.81 9.23
CA ARG A 143 5.63 23.55 8.69
C ARG A 143 5.48 24.00 7.25
N ARG A 144 6.14 25.09 6.86
CA ARG A 144 6.17 25.55 5.46
C ARG A 144 6.94 24.59 4.56
N LYS A 145 8.10 24.07 5.01
CA LYS A 145 8.88 23.07 4.28
C LYS A 145 8.08 21.78 4.10
N GLU A 146 7.42 21.34 5.15
CA GLU A 146 6.53 20.17 5.14
C GLU A 146 5.36 20.33 4.16
N GLY A 147 4.60 21.42 4.27
CA GLY A 147 3.51 21.72 3.33
C GLY A 147 3.98 21.82 1.88
N SER A 148 5.23 22.24 1.65
CA SER A 148 5.82 22.23 0.30
C SER A 148 6.06 20.81 -0.23
N TYR A 149 6.51 19.87 0.60
CA TYR A 149 6.71 18.48 0.17
C TYR A 149 5.40 17.76 -0.09
N ILE A 150 4.40 17.94 0.77
CA ILE A 150 3.06 17.37 0.59
C ILE A 150 2.47 17.86 -0.74
N ASN A 151 2.42 19.17 -0.95
CA ASN A 151 1.89 19.75 -2.19
C ASN A 151 2.69 19.32 -3.42
N LYS A 152 4.02 19.18 -3.32
CA LYS A 152 4.84 18.65 -4.41
C LYS A 152 4.42 17.22 -4.77
N SER A 153 4.30 16.33 -3.79
CA SER A 153 3.90 14.93 -4.03
C SER A 153 2.50 14.81 -4.64
N LEU A 154 1.53 15.58 -4.14
CA LEU A 154 0.16 15.60 -4.67
C LEU A 154 0.08 16.19 -6.08
N LEU A 155 0.83 17.27 -6.36
CA LEU A 155 0.89 17.86 -7.70
C LEU A 155 1.51 16.91 -8.70
N THR A 156 2.60 16.23 -8.34
CA THR A 156 3.23 15.20 -9.18
C THR A 156 2.24 14.08 -9.48
N LEU A 157 1.53 13.58 -8.46
CA LEU A 157 0.49 12.55 -8.65
C LEU A 157 -0.61 13.04 -9.59
N GLY A 158 -1.18 14.22 -9.36
CA GLY A 158 -2.23 14.78 -10.22
C GLY A 158 -1.76 15.02 -11.65
N THR A 159 -0.49 15.40 -11.83
CA THR A 159 0.15 15.51 -13.14
C THR A 159 0.18 14.14 -13.81
N VAL A 160 0.79 13.12 -13.19
CA VAL A 160 0.86 11.75 -13.74
C VAL A 160 -0.51 11.20 -14.08
N SER A 161 -1.51 11.38 -13.21
CA SER A 161 -2.88 10.96 -13.47
C SER A 161 -3.49 11.63 -14.71
N SER A 162 -3.14 12.88 -14.99
CA SER A 162 -3.61 13.59 -16.20
C SER A 162 -2.94 13.11 -17.50
N TRP A 163 -1.76 12.48 -17.41
CA TRP A 163 -1.08 11.87 -18.55
C TRP A 163 -1.60 10.47 -18.87
N LEU A 164 -2.22 9.80 -17.90
CA LEU A 164 -2.88 8.53 -18.14
C LEU A 164 -4.17 8.80 -18.93
N PRO A 165 -4.38 8.13 -20.08
CA PRO A 165 -5.65 8.22 -20.79
C PRO A 165 -6.75 7.79 -19.83
N LEU A 166 -7.67 8.70 -19.50
CA LEU A 166 -8.95 8.32 -18.92
C LEU A 166 -9.62 7.42 -19.97
N PHE A 167 -10.00 6.20 -19.57
CA PHE A 167 -10.77 5.28 -20.41
C PHE A 167 -11.96 5.99 -21.08
#